data_AF-I9RDF4-F1
#
_entry.id   AF-I9RDF4-F1
#
_cell.length_a   1.000
_cell.length_b   1.000
_cell.length_c   1.000
_cell.angle_alpha   90.00
_cell.angle_beta   90.00
_cell.angle_gamma   90.00
#
_symmetry.space_group_name_H-M   'P 1'
#
loop_
_entity.id
_entity.type
_entity.pdbx_description
1 polymer ?
#
loop_
_entity_poly.entity_id
_entity_poly.type
_entity_poly.pdbx_seq_one_letter_code
_entity_poly.pdbx_strand_id
1 'polypeptide(L)'
;MLAIKGSIEYISSCMYLLPMAIGTFNNMAINLARSIFFSSFAKNVDVSRMEKVCIKGYKSFQDITLELGQINILIGSNGSGKSNFLSFFEFLNKIYEQKMTEYVALNGGVDKFFHKGSKVTDVIQAEVFWKTNRYQIQLKEGDGRFVVAHEKLGYAAGSMIYYNDIANYTNEAGIKQYKGLKRGDYINNYLTEIKKYHFHDTGKTSPFTKESHIQNDRYYLYEKGDNLAAFLYAIQEETPIVYNRIVKVIQSIAPYFSDFYFHPTAANTLRLQWRDKYSSIVYGPTDFSDGTIRFIALATLFLQPTPPKVIIIDEPELGLHPVAIQKLAGMMHAAASKGTQIIVATQSTDLLCHFEPEEVITVNQVEGATQMVRLNSEDLNHWLEDYTLGDLWKQNIVKGGQPE
;
A
#
# COMPACT_ATOMS: atom_id res chain seq x y z
N MET A 1 12.87 8.64 -35.02
CA MET A 1 13.88 8.05 -34.11
C MET A 1 15.05 9.00 -33.80
N LEU A 2 15.39 10.00 -34.65
CA LEU A 2 16.40 11.02 -34.32
C LEU A 2 15.90 12.19 -33.43
N ALA A 3 14.62 12.57 -33.49
CA ALA A 3 14.08 13.70 -32.70
C ALA A 3 13.98 13.44 -31.18
N ILE A 4 13.90 12.16 -30.78
CA ILE A 4 13.78 11.75 -29.37
C ILE A 4 15.15 11.76 -28.67
N LYS A 5 16.25 11.54 -29.41
CA LYS A 5 17.61 11.59 -28.86
C LYS A 5 18.03 13.01 -28.47
N GLY A 6 17.70 14.02 -29.28
CA GLY A 6 18.03 15.42 -28.98
C GLY A 6 17.30 16.00 -27.77
N SER A 7 16.12 15.44 -27.42
CA SER A 7 15.32 15.91 -26.27
C SER A 7 15.88 15.40 -24.93
N ILE A 8 16.49 14.21 -24.92
CA ILE A 8 17.05 13.59 -23.71
C ILE A 8 18.40 14.23 -23.33
N GLU A 9 19.22 14.61 -24.32
CA GLU A 9 20.48 15.34 -24.07
C GLU A 9 20.22 16.77 -23.57
N TYR A 10 19.17 17.45 -24.06
CA TYR A 10 18.79 18.77 -23.57
C TYR A 10 18.31 18.74 -22.10
N ILE A 11 17.52 17.72 -21.72
CA ILE A 11 17.03 17.55 -20.34
C ILE A 11 18.17 17.19 -19.37
N SER A 12 19.14 16.37 -19.81
CA SER A 12 20.32 16.05 -19.01
C SER A 12 21.20 17.29 -18.78
N SER A 13 21.33 18.18 -19.78
CA SER A 13 22.11 19.42 -19.64
C SER A 13 21.46 20.46 -18.71
N CYS A 14 20.14 20.51 -18.61
CA CYS A 14 19.43 21.39 -17.68
C CYS A 14 19.51 20.92 -16.21
N MET A 15 19.72 19.63 -15.95
CA MET A 15 19.87 19.09 -14.58
C MET A 15 21.17 19.53 -13.90
N TYR A 16 22.22 19.85 -14.66
CA TYR A 16 23.53 20.23 -14.10
C TYR A 16 23.72 21.74 -13.88
N LEU A 17 22.81 22.59 -14.38
CA LEU A 17 22.91 24.06 -14.25
C LEU A 17 22.05 24.65 -13.12
N LEU A 18 21.37 23.80 -12.34
CA LEU A 18 20.42 24.23 -11.32
C LEU A 18 20.91 24.19 -9.87
N PRO A 19 22.22 24.39 -9.60
CA PRO A 19 22.58 24.98 -8.32
C PRO A 19 23.67 26.05 -8.49
N MET A 20 23.31 27.25 -8.96
CA MET A 20 24.09 28.49 -8.73
C MET A 20 23.28 29.73 -9.14
N ALA A 21 22.20 30.03 -8.44
CA ALA A 21 21.65 31.38 -8.35
C ALA A 21 20.70 31.48 -7.14
N ILE A 22 20.93 32.52 -6.34
CA ILE A 22 20.33 32.79 -5.02
C ILE A 22 18.87 33.24 -5.14
N GLY A 23 18.02 32.84 -4.18
CA GLY A 23 16.80 33.59 -3.80
C GLY A 23 15.50 32.78 -3.83
N THR A 24 15.04 32.38 -2.65
CA THR A 24 13.64 32.02 -2.29
C THR A 24 12.70 31.65 -3.44
N PHE A 25 12.58 30.35 -3.74
CA PHE A 25 11.42 29.87 -4.49
C PHE A 25 10.19 29.96 -3.58
N ASN A 26 9.18 30.70 -4.00
CA ASN A 26 7.88 30.73 -3.35
C ASN A 26 7.19 29.36 -3.56
N ASN A 27 6.39 28.88 -2.60
CA ASN A 27 5.73 27.55 -2.64
C ASN A 27 5.03 27.27 -3.99
N MET A 28 4.48 28.31 -4.60
CA MET A 28 3.84 28.27 -5.91
C MET A 28 4.74 27.78 -7.04
N ALA A 29 6.03 28.15 -7.08
CA ALA A 29 6.94 27.73 -8.14
C ALA A 29 7.43 26.28 -7.97
N ILE A 30 7.53 25.81 -6.73
CA ILE A 30 7.76 24.39 -6.41
C ILE A 30 6.53 23.56 -6.80
N ASN A 31 5.33 24.05 -6.49
CA ASN A 31 4.07 23.40 -6.84
C ASN A 31 3.83 23.38 -8.36
N LEU A 32 4.22 24.43 -9.07
CA LEU A 32 4.13 24.48 -10.54
C LEU A 32 5.13 23.51 -11.20
N ALA A 33 6.37 23.45 -10.71
CA ALA A 33 7.36 22.49 -11.19
C ALA A 33 6.92 21.04 -10.91
N ARG A 34 6.30 20.77 -9.75
CA ARG A 34 5.67 19.48 -9.42
C ARG A 34 4.52 19.15 -10.38
N SER A 35 3.55 20.05 -10.54
CA SER A 35 2.38 19.89 -11.42
C SER A 35 2.78 19.59 -12.87
N ILE A 36 3.79 20.31 -13.41
CA ILE A 36 4.27 20.10 -14.78
C ILE A 36 5.01 18.75 -14.92
N PHE A 37 5.77 18.34 -13.89
CA PHE A 37 6.47 17.04 -13.91
C PHE A 37 5.49 15.86 -13.79
N PHE A 38 4.42 15.98 -12.99
CA PHE A 38 3.43 14.92 -12.79
C PHE A 38 2.38 14.83 -13.91
N SER A 39 1.94 15.96 -14.47
CA SER A 39 0.96 15.98 -15.59
C SER A 39 1.53 15.37 -16.88
N SER A 40 2.84 15.41 -17.09
CA SER A 40 3.51 14.87 -18.28
C SER A 40 3.59 13.33 -18.31
N PHE A 41 3.33 12.62 -17.20
CA PHE A 41 3.41 11.16 -17.13
C PHE A 41 2.04 10.46 -17.16
N ALA A 42 0.94 11.20 -17.09
CA ALA A 42 -0.42 10.65 -17.15
C ALA A 42 -0.90 10.45 -18.60
N LYS A 43 -0.19 9.63 -19.40
CA LYS A 43 -0.72 9.13 -20.68
C LYS A 43 -0.54 7.62 -20.82
N ASN A 44 -1.69 6.95 -20.79
CA ASN A 44 -1.96 5.61 -21.33
C ASN A 44 -1.24 4.42 -20.68
N VAL A 45 -1.61 4.10 -19.44
CA VAL A 45 -1.73 2.70 -19.04
C VAL A 45 -3.12 2.52 -18.46
N ASP A 46 -3.99 1.80 -19.16
CA ASP A 46 -5.30 1.44 -18.64
C ASP A 46 -5.18 0.30 -17.64
N VAL A 47 -4.66 0.61 -16.45
CA VAL A 47 -4.60 -0.34 -15.34
C VAL A 47 -5.92 -0.21 -14.59
N SER A 48 -6.74 -1.24 -14.67
CA SER A 48 -8.05 -1.31 -14.03
C SER A 48 -7.91 -1.41 -12.51
N ARG A 49 -7.58 -0.28 -11.87
CA ARG A 49 -7.48 -0.12 -10.43
C ARG A 49 -8.84 -0.32 -9.74
N MET A 50 -8.81 -0.57 -8.44
CA MET A 50 -9.99 -0.52 -7.59
C MET A 50 -10.45 0.93 -7.49
N GLU A 51 -11.68 1.20 -7.91
CA GLU A 51 -12.23 2.56 -7.99
C GLU A 51 -13.01 2.91 -6.73
N LYS A 52 -13.75 1.96 -6.18
CA LYS A 52 -14.62 2.18 -5.03
C LYS A 52 -14.74 0.93 -4.18
N VAL A 53 -14.94 1.16 -2.88
CA VAL A 53 -15.34 0.13 -1.93
C VAL A 53 -16.52 0.61 -1.11
N CYS A 54 -17.52 -0.25 -0.95
CA CYS A 54 -18.65 -0.06 -0.05
C CYS A 54 -18.59 -1.13 1.03
N ILE A 55 -18.69 -0.75 2.31
CA ILE A 55 -18.60 -1.66 3.45
C ILE A 55 -19.69 -1.29 4.46
N LYS A 56 -20.51 -2.27 4.83
CA LYS A 56 -21.58 -2.11 5.82
C LYS A 56 -21.47 -3.17 6.90
N GLY A 57 -21.74 -2.77 8.13
CA GLY A 57 -21.82 -3.67 9.27
C GLY A 57 -20.49 -4.29 9.72
N TYR A 58 -19.33 -3.80 9.23
CA TYR A 58 -18.02 -4.36 9.55
C TYR A 58 -17.28 -3.54 10.61
N LYS A 59 -17.00 -4.10 11.77
CA LYS A 59 -16.23 -3.47 12.87
C LYS A 59 -16.69 -2.04 13.18
N SER A 60 -15.89 -1.01 12.89
CA SER A 60 -16.30 0.38 13.14
C SER A 60 -17.17 0.98 12.04
N PHE A 61 -17.41 0.27 10.93
CA PHE A 61 -18.21 0.72 9.79
C PHE A 61 -19.67 0.33 9.95
N GLN A 62 -20.52 1.33 10.20
CA GLN A 62 -21.97 1.16 10.04
C GLN A 62 -22.32 1.05 8.55
N ASP A 63 -21.96 2.07 7.76
CA ASP A 63 -22.10 2.13 6.31
C ASP A 63 -21.08 3.14 5.78
N ILE A 64 -20.08 2.67 5.02
CA ILE A 64 -19.11 3.54 4.36
C ILE A 64 -19.06 3.24 2.86
N THR A 65 -18.91 4.31 2.09
CA THR A 65 -18.64 4.25 0.65
C THR A 65 -17.46 5.16 0.38
N LEU A 66 -16.39 4.62 -0.19
CA LEU A 66 -15.14 5.34 -0.43
C LEU A 66 -14.68 5.14 -1.87
N GLU A 67 -14.57 6.25 -2.60
CA GLU A 67 -13.83 6.33 -3.85
C GLU A 67 -12.33 6.29 -3.54
N LEU A 68 -11.61 5.41 -4.22
CA LEU A 68 -10.17 5.23 -4.09
C LEU A 68 -9.46 5.91 -5.25
N GLY A 69 -8.30 6.49 -4.97
CA GLY A 69 -7.35 6.99 -5.97
C GLY A 69 -6.25 5.96 -6.25
N GLN A 70 -5.23 6.38 -7.00
CA GLN A 70 -4.02 5.58 -7.15
C GLN A 70 -3.22 5.53 -5.84
N ILE A 71 -3.21 6.63 -5.08
CA ILE A 71 -2.64 6.74 -3.73
C ILE A 71 -3.76 7.14 -2.76
N ASN A 72 -3.77 6.52 -1.58
CA ASN A 72 -4.78 6.69 -0.54
C ASN A 72 -4.09 6.74 0.83
N ILE A 73 -3.84 7.94 1.34
CA ILE A 73 -3.21 8.18 2.64
C ILE A 73 -4.29 8.43 3.68
N LEU A 74 -4.48 7.49 4.59
CA LEU A 74 -5.46 7.56 5.67
C LEU A 74 -4.82 8.23 6.89
N ILE A 75 -5.37 9.37 7.28
CA ILE A 75 -4.96 10.11 8.50
C ILE A 75 -6.13 10.15 9.49
N GLY A 76 -5.82 10.08 10.79
CA GLY A 76 -6.85 9.87 11.79
C GLY A 76 -6.31 9.71 13.20
N SER A 77 -7.14 9.94 14.21
CA SER A 77 -6.82 9.63 15.60
C SER A 77 -6.69 8.13 15.85
N ASN A 78 -6.11 7.75 16.99
CA ASN A 78 -6.17 6.37 17.46
C ASN A 78 -7.64 5.96 17.69
N GLY A 79 -8.02 4.77 17.22
CA GLY A 79 -9.40 4.28 17.32
C GLY A 79 -10.38 4.81 16.25
N SER A 80 -9.98 5.77 15.40
CA SER A 80 -10.84 6.33 14.35
C SER A 80 -11.37 5.33 13.31
N GLY A 81 -10.67 4.21 13.11
CA GLY A 81 -11.04 3.16 12.15
C GLY A 81 -10.03 2.89 11.03
N LYS A 82 -8.88 3.58 10.99
CA LYS A 82 -7.82 3.34 9.99
C LYS A 82 -7.41 1.86 9.90
N SER A 83 -7.03 1.26 11.02
CA SER A 83 -6.62 -0.14 11.07
C SER A 83 -7.78 -1.10 10.75
N ASN A 84 -9.03 -0.71 11.03
CA ASN A 84 -10.20 -1.47 10.60
C ASN A 84 -10.33 -1.48 9.08
N PHE A 85 -10.09 -0.34 8.41
CA PHE A 85 -10.09 -0.24 6.95
C PHE A 85 -8.98 -1.11 6.33
N LEU A 86 -7.76 -1.06 6.87
CA LEU A 86 -6.69 -1.94 6.38
C LEU A 86 -6.99 -3.42 6.64
N SER A 87 -7.59 -3.75 7.80
CA SER A 87 -7.97 -5.13 8.15
C SER A 87 -9.13 -5.66 7.31
N PHE A 88 -9.95 -4.79 6.70
CA PHE A 88 -10.99 -5.23 5.78
C PHE A 88 -10.38 -5.89 4.54
N PHE A 89 -9.31 -5.34 3.96
CA PHE A 89 -8.65 -5.96 2.81
C PHE A 89 -7.94 -7.26 3.16
N GLU A 90 -7.38 -7.35 4.36
CA GLU A 90 -6.85 -8.59 4.90
C GLU A 90 -7.97 -9.64 5.02
N PHE A 91 -9.13 -9.26 5.55
CA PHE A 91 -10.29 -10.13 5.64
C PHE A 91 -10.82 -10.55 4.26
N LEU A 92 -10.88 -9.62 3.30
CA LEU A 92 -11.24 -9.90 1.91
C LEU A 92 -10.30 -10.92 1.27
N ASN A 93 -8.99 -10.84 1.56
CA ASN A 93 -8.03 -11.85 1.13
C ASN A 93 -8.31 -13.21 1.78
N LYS A 94 -8.64 -13.26 3.08
CA LYS A 94 -8.98 -14.54 3.75
C LYS A 94 -10.28 -15.16 3.25
N ILE A 95 -11.26 -14.33 2.90
CA ILE A 95 -12.49 -14.75 2.20
C ILE A 95 -12.12 -15.39 0.87
N TYR A 96 -11.32 -14.70 0.04
CA TYR A 96 -10.86 -15.23 -1.25
C TYR A 96 -10.08 -16.55 -1.10
N GLU A 97 -9.19 -16.64 -0.12
CA GLU A 97 -8.36 -17.84 0.12
C GLU A 97 -9.13 -19.03 0.71
N GLN A 98 -10.43 -18.87 1.02
CA GLN A 98 -11.28 -19.85 1.71
C GLN A 98 -10.75 -20.22 3.09
N LYS A 99 -10.29 -19.19 3.82
CA LYS A 99 -9.77 -19.29 5.18
C LYS A 99 -10.56 -18.40 6.14
N MET A 100 -11.80 -18.06 5.82
CA MET A 100 -12.62 -17.16 6.62
C MET A 100 -12.86 -17.76 8.01
N THR A 101 -13.21 -19.04 8.07
CA THR A 101 -13.50 -19.75 9.33
C THR A 101 -12.29 -19.76 10.26
N GLU A 102 -11.12 -20.15 9.75
CA GLU A 102 -9.85 -20.16 10.49
C GLU A 102 -9.49 -18.75 10.99
N TYR A 103 -9.52 -17.77 10.08
CA TYR A 103 -9.15 -16.39 10.40
C TYR A 103 -10.01 -15.81 11.52
N VAL A 104 -11.31 -16.03 11.46
CA VAL A 104 -12.26 -15.48 12.44
C VAL A 104 -12.10 -16.16 13.81
N ALA A 105 -11.89 -17.47 13.83
CA ALA A 105 -11.60 -18.20 15.06
C ALA A 105 -10.34 -17.68 15.77
N LEU A 106 -9.26 -17.44 15.01
CA LEU A 106 -7.99 -16.92 15.55
C LEU A 106 -8.06 -15.43 15.96
N ASN A 107 -9.03 -14.67 15.45
CA ASN A 107 -9.19 -13.24 15.72
C ASN A 107 -10.34 -12.91 16.69
N GLY A 108 -10.79 -13.90 17.47
CA GLY A 108 -11.70 -13.69 18.59
C GLY A 108 -13.19 -13.81 18.26
N GLY A 109 -13.54 -14.55 17.21
CA GLY A 109 -14.91 -14.94 16.89
C GLY A 109 -15.67 -13.95 15.99
N VAL A 110 -16.82 -14.40 15.49
CA VAL A 110 -17.68 -13.67 14.53
C VAL A 110 -18.17 -12.32 15.06
N ASP A 111 -18.54 -12.24 16.34
CA ASP A 111 -19.17 -11.05 16.94
C ASP A 111 -18.28 -9.80 16.80
N LYS A 112 -16.96 -9.95 16.92
CA LYS A 112 -15.99 -8.84 16.81
C LYS A 112 -15.91 -8.21 15.41
N PHE A 113 -16.39 -8.92 14.40
CA PHE A 113 -16.39 -8.44 13.02
C PHE A 113 -17.64 -7.64 12.69
N PHE A 114 -18.74 -7.82 13.45
CA PHE A 114 -19.97 -7.05 13.28
C PHE A 114 -19.86 -5.66 13.90
N HIS A 115 -20.50 -4.69 13.27
CA HIS A 115 -20.61 -3.35 13.81
C HIS A 115 -21.45 -3.35 15.09
N LYS A 116 -20.83 -2.98 16.21
CA LYS A 116 -21.45 -3.03 17.54
C LYS A 116 -21.99 -4.43 17.92
N GLY A 117 -21.38 -5.49 17.36
CA GLY A 117 -21.73 -6.89 17.64
C GLY A 117 -22.96 -7.40 16.88
N SER A 118 -23.14 -8.72 16.88
CA SER A 118 -24.17 -9.41 16.09
C SER A 118 -25.60 -9.21 16.61
N LYS A 119 -25.74 -8.71 17.84
CA LYS A 119 -27.03 -8.28 18.40
C LYS A 119 -27.56 -6.98 17.79
N VAL A 120 -26.66 -6.12 17.28
CA VAL A 120 -27.01 -4.83 16.67
C VAL A 120 -26.98 -4.93 15.15
N THR A 121 -26.01 -5.67 14.61
CA THR A 121 -25.81 -5.83 13.17
C THR A 121 -25.89 -7.31 12.80
N ASP A 122 -26.84 -7.67 11.95
CA ASP A 122 -27.07 -9.07 11.54
C ASP A 122 -26.36 -9.44 10.21
N VAL A 123 -25.90 -8.45 9.45
CA VAL A 123 -25.25 -8.63 8.13
C VAL A 123 -24.01 -7.76 8.00
N ILE A 124 -22.92 -8.37 7.52
CA ILE A 124 -21.79 -7.65 6.92
C ILE A 124 -21.97 -7.68 5.41
N GLN A 125 -21.91 -6.52 4.77
CA GLN A 125 -21.95 -6.41 3.32
C GLN A 125 -20.71 -5.68 2.81
N ALA A 126 -20.11 -6.21 1.75
CA ALA A 126 -19.02 -5.54 1.06
C ALA A 126 -19.23 -5.58 -0.45
N GLU A 127 -18.89 -4.49 -1.13
CA GLU A 127 -18.87 -4.41 -2.58
C GLU A 127 -17.64 -3.65 -3.07
N VAL A 128 -16.94 -4.23 -4.05
CA VAL A 128 -15.70 -3.71 -4.62
C VAL A 128 -15.88 -3.45 -6.11
N PHE A 129 -15.40 -2.31 -6.59
CA PHE A 129 -15.70 -1.78 -7.92
C PHE A 129 -14.41 -1.62 -8.74
N TRP A 130 -14.41 -2.16 -9.97
CA TRP A 130 -13.37 -1.96 -10.97
C TRP A 130 -13.99 -1.65 -12.33
N LYS A 131 -14.01 -0.39 -12.77
CA LYS A 131 -14.58 0.04 -14.05
C LYS A 131 -16.00 -0.49 -14.25
N THR A 132 -16.14 -1.55 -15.04
CA THR A 132 -17.40 -2.24 -15.29
C THR A 132 -17.65 -3.42 -14.34
N ASN A 133 -16.62 -4.03 -13.76
CA ASN A 133 -16.72 -5.23 -12.92
C ASN A 133 -17.01 -4.89 -11.45
N ARG A 134 -17.76 -5.76 -10.78
CA ARG A 134 -18.06 -5.67 -9.35
C ARG A 134 -17.91 -7.02 -8.68
N TYR A 135 -17.46 -7.02 -7.43
CA TYR A 135 -17.52 -8.18 -6.53
C TYR A 135 -18.34 -7.79 -5.31
N GLN A 136 -19.35 -8.57 -4.95
CA GLN A 136 -20.19 -8.32 -3.79
C GLN A 136 -20.28 -9.57 -2.93
N ILE A 137 -20.21 -9.41 -1.61
CA ILE A 137 -20.41 -10.47 -0.64
C ILE A 137 -21.24 -9.99 0.54
N GLN A 138 -22.11 -10.86 1.03
CA GLN A 138 -22.89 -10.67 2.25
C GLN A 138 -22.63 -11.85 3.20
N LEU A 139 -22.28 -11.54 4.44
CA LEU A 139 -21.99 -12.50 5.48
C LEU A 139 -23.00 -12.35 6.62
N LYS A 140 -23.50 -13.48 7.10
CA LYS A 140 -24.36 -13.59 8.28
C LYS A 140 -23.70 -14.49 9.31
N GLU A 141 -24.07 -14.32 10.57
CA GLU A 141 -23.73 -15.31 11.60
C GLU A 141 -24.68 -16.51 11.51
N GLY A 142 -24.11 -17.71 11.61
CA GLY A 142 -24.88 -18.94 11.79
C GLY A 142 -24.08 -19.94 12.62
N ASP A 143 -24.58 -20.30 13.82
CA ASP A 143 -23.93 -21.25 14.71
C ASP A 143 -22.46 -20.87 15.05
N GLY A 144 -22.23 -19.60 15.39
CA GLY A 144 -20.92 -19.08 15.80
C GLY A 144 -19.87 -18.95 14.67
N ARG A 145 -20.26 -19.16 13.42
CA ARG A 145 -19.41 -18.98 12.22
C ARG A 145 -20.08 -18.05 11.22
N PHE A 146 -19.29 -17.55 10.26
CA PHE A 146 -19.87 -16.84 9.13
C PHE A 146 -20.45 -17.81 8.11
N VAL A 147 -21.60 -17.42 7.58
CA VAL A 147 -22.25 -18.01 6.43
C VAL A 147 -22.28 -16.93 5.34
N VAL A 148 -21.77 -17.27 4.16
CA VAL A 148 -21.90 -16.48 2.95
C VAL A 148 -23.36 -16.53 2.52
N ALA A 149 -24.13 -15.50 2.87
CA ALA A 149 -25.55 -15.43 2.52
C ALA A 149 -25.72 -15.27 1.02
N HIS A 150 -24.94 -14.33 0.44
CA HIS A 150 -24.89 -14.08 -1.00
C HIS A 150 -23.47 -13.70 -1.40
N GLU A 151 -23.05 -14.19 -2.55
CA GLU A 151 -21.82 -13.78 -3.21
C GLU A 151 -22.13 -13.59 -4.70
N LYS A 152 -21.79 -12.41 -5.24
CA LYS A 152 -22.21 -12.00 -6.57
C LYS A 152 -21.08 -11.37 -7.36
N LEU A 153 -21.10 -11.59 -8.67
CA LEU A 153 -20.27 -10.86 -9.63
C LEU A 153 -21.14 -9.93 -10.48
N GLY A 154 -20.85 -8.64 -10.39
CA GLY A 154 -21.56 -7.60 -11.13
C GLY A 154 -20.85 -7.14 -12.40
N TYR A 155 -21.61 -6.63 -13.37
CA TYR A 155 -21.12 -5.93 -14.55
C TYR A 155 -22.02 -4.77 -14.95
N ALA A 156 -21.40 -3.60 -15.10
CA ALA A 156 -22.04 -2.41 -15.64
C ALA A 156 -21.91 -2.35 -17.16
N ALA A 157 -23.05 -2.25 -17.84
CA ALA A 157 -23.17 -2.01 -19.28
C ALA A 157 -23.97 -0.71 -19.49
N GLY A 158 -23.28 0.41 -19.66
CA GLY A 158 -23.93 1.73 -19.62
C GLY A 158 -24.51 2.02 -18.24
N SER A 159 -25.81 2.34 -18.18
CA SER A 159 -26.54 2.58 -16.92
C SER A 159 -27.07 1.30 -16.25
N MET A 160 -27.05 0.16 -16.95
CA MET A 160 -27.56 -1.11 -16.42
C MET A 160 -26.45 -1.88 -15.69
N ILE A 161 -26.79 -2.48 -14.55
CA ILE A 161 -25.90 -3.32 -13.76
C ILE A 161 -26.50 -4.72 -13.65
N TYR A 162 -25.76 -5.73 -14.08
CA TYR A 162 -26.15 -7.14 -14.04
C TYR A 162 -25.36 -7.87 -12.97
N TYR A 163 -26.03 -8.61 -12.09
CA TYR A 163 -25.38 -9.45 -11.08
C TYR A 163 -25.67 -10.92 -11.35
N ASN A 164 -24.65 -11.75 -11.17
CA ASN A 164 -24.77 -13.20 -11.13
C ASN A 164 -24.39 -13.69 -9.74
N ASP A 165 -25.26 -14.44 -9.10
CA ASP A 165 -24.92 -15.18 -7.88
C ASP A 165 -23.92 -16.29 -8.20
N ILE A 166 -22.86 -16.38 -7.39
CA ILE A 166 -21.81 -17.40 -7.50
C ILE A 166 -21.76 -18.33 -6.29
N ALA A 167 -22.26 -17.89 -5.13
CA ALA A 167 -22.48 -18.74 -3.97
C ALA A 167 -23.63 -18.19 -3.12
N ASN A 168 -24.37 -19.10 -2.47
CA ASN A 168 -25.45 -18.79 -1.53
C ASN A 168 -25.46 -19.81 -0.40
N TYR A 169 -25.57 -19.33 0.84
CA TYR A 169 -25.59 -20.13 2.07
C TYR A 169 -24.45 -21.15 2.19
N THR A 170 -23.21 -20.73 1.94
CA THR A 170 -21.99 -21.54 2.08
C THR A 170 -21.15 -21.09 3.28
N ASN A 171 -20.25 -21.95 3.77
CA ASN A 171 -19.35 -21.59 4.88
C ASN A 171 -18.13 -20.77 4.42
N GLU A 172 -17.77 -20.84 3.15
CA GLU A 172 -16.63 -20.13 2.54
C GLU A 172 -17.07 -19.55 1.19
N ALA A 173 -16.35 -18.53 0.71
CA ALA A 173 -16.62 -17.91 -0.59
C ALA A 173 -16.27 -18.84 -1.76
N GLY A 174 -17.04 -18.74 -2.85
CA GLY A 174 -16.93 -19.51 -4.08
C GLY A 174 -16.12 -18.84 -5.20
N ILE A 175 -15.74 -17.56 -5.06
CA ILE A 175 -15.00 -16.81 -6.10
C ILE A 175 -13.77 -17.54 -6.63
N LYS A 176 -13.00 -18.20 -5.76
CA LYS A 176 -11.77 -18.92 -6.12
C LYS A 176 -12.03 -20.12 -7.05
N GLN A 177 -13.20 -20.74 -6.99
CA GLN A 177 -13.63 -21.80 -7.92
C GLN A 177 -14.22 -21.25 -9.21
N TYR A 178 -14.64 -19.99 -9.23
CA TYR A 178 -15.31 -19.37 -10.37
C TYR A 178 -14.32 -18.95 -11.46
N LYS A 179 -13.79 -19.94 -12.19
CA LYS A 179 -12.76 -19.81 -13.24
C LYS A 179 -13.30 -20.07 -14.64
N GLY A 180 -12.59 -19.57 -15.66
CA GLY A 180 -12.89 -19.81 -17.08
C GLY A 180 -13.91 -18.83 -17.68
N LEU A 181 -14.26 -17.79 -16.92
CA LEU A 181 -15.10 -16.68 -17.38
C LEU A 181 -14.29 -15.39 -17.23
N LYS A 182 -14.22 -14.58 -18.30
CA LYS A 182 -13.39 -13.36 -18.36
C LYS A 182 -13.49 -12.49 -17.10
N ARG A 183 -14.69 -12.35 -16.53
CA ARG A 183 -14.94 -11.57 -15.30
C ARG A 183 -14.44 -12.26 -14.04
N GLY A 184 -14.74 -13.55 -13.88
CA GLY A 184 -14.28 -14.35 -12.74
C GLY A 184 -12.76 -14.39 -12.68
N ASP A 185 -12.12 -14.66 -13.82
CA ASP A 185 -10.66 -14.68 -13.94
C ASP A 185 -10.05 -13.31 -13.63
N TYR A 186 -10.66 -12.22 -14.12
CA TYR A 186 -10.23 -10.86 -13.80
C TYR A 186 -10.28 -10.56 -12.29
N ILE A 187 -11.41 -10.83 -11.64
CA ILE A 187 -11.61 -10.54 -10.21
C ILE A 187 -10.71 -11.44 -9.36
N ASN A 188 -10.61 -12.73 -9.68
CA ASN A 188 -9.71 -13.68 -9.02
C ASN A 188 -8.27 -13.18 -9.04
N ASN A 189 -7.77 -12.84 -10.23
CA ASN A 189 -6.41 -12.34 -10.38
C ASN A 189 -6.20 -11.00 -9.65
N TYR A 190 -7.22 -10.14 -9.58
CA TYR A 190 -7.09 -8.88 -8.83
C TYR A 190 -7.04 -9.12 -7.32
N LEU A 191 -7.92 -9.97 -6.78
CA LEU A 191 -7.99 -10.25 -5.33
C LEU A 191 -6.70 -10.91 -4.80
N THR A 192 -6.03 -11.74 -5.61
CA THR A 192 -4.71 -12.30 -5.24
C THR A 192 -3.63 -11.25 -5.11
N GLU A 193 -3.78 -10.11 -5.80
CA GLU A 193 -2.78 -9.04 -5.88
C GLU A 193 -3.07 -7.87 -4.92
N ILE A 194 -4.04 -8.05 -4.00
CA ILE A 194 -4.22 -7.15 -2.86
C ILE A 194 -3.36 -7.66 -1.70
N LYS A 195 -2.26 -6.96 -1.42
CA LYS A 195 -1.26 -7.38 -0.43
C LYS A 195 -1.07 -6.35 0.67
N LYS A 196 -1.17 -6.81 1.92
CA LYS A 196 -0.84 -6.04 3.10
C LYS A 196 0.55 -6.44 3.60
N TYR A 197 1.42 -5.46 3.77
CA TYR A 197 2.80 -5.66 4.23
C TYR A 197 2.96 -5.14 5.66
N HIS A 198 3.82 -5.82 6.43
CA HIS A 198 4.09 -5.49 7.82
C HIS A 198 5.58 -5.66 8.13
N PHE A 199 6.28 -4.54 8.29
CA PHE A 199 7.73 -4.47 8.49
C PHE A 199 8.09 -3.85 9.84
N HIS A 200 7.23 -4.01 10.85
CA HIS A 200 7.45 -3.38 12.17
C HIS A 200 8.40 -4.18 13.07
N ASP A 201 8.45 -5.51 12.93
CA ASP A 201 9.35 -6.35 13.71
C ASP A 201 10.76 -6.31 13.12
N THR A 202 11.68 -5.63 13.82
CA THR A 202 13.11 -5.50 13.47
C THR A 202 14.02 -6.11 14.55
N GLY A 203 13.44 -6.80 15.54
CA GLY A 203 14.19 -7.38 16.65
C GLY A 203 15.06 -8.57 16.25
N LYS A 204 15.71 -9.19 17.24
CA LYS A 204 16.58 -10.37 17.03
C LYS A 204 15.88 -11.56 16.38
N THR A 205 14.57 -11.69 16.60
CA THR A 205 13.73 -12.75 16.03
C THR A 205 12.90 -12.25 14.83
N SER A 206 13.24 -11.08 14.30
CA SER A 206 12.48 -10.49 13.20
C SER A 206 12.46 -11.39 11.97
N PRO A 207 11.43 -11.27 11.12
CA PRO A 207 11.39 -11.90 9.81
C PRO A 207 12.69 -11.72 9.01
N PHE A 208 13.30 -10.54 9.07
CA PHE A 208 14.51 -10.19 8.32
C PHE A 208 15.76 -10.99 8.70
N THR A 209 15.78 -11.67 9.86
CA THR A 209 16.92 -12.49 10.30
C THR A 209 16.82 -13.94 9.82
N LYS A 210 15.70 -14.34 9.22
CA LYS A 210 15.47 -15.70 8.75
C LYS A 210 16.29 -16.03 7.50
N GLU A 211 16.60 -17.32 7.38
CA GLU A 211 17.08 -17.88 6.12
C GLU A 211 15.94 -18.01 5.12
N SER A 212 16.26 -17.82 3.84
CA SER A 212 15.34 -17.98 2.72
C SER A 212 15.99 -18.78 1.60
N HIS A 213 15.19 -19.59 0.91
CA HIS A 213 15.63 -20.53 -0.13
C HIS A 213 15.65 -19.84 -1.50
N ILE A 214 16.79 -19.88 -2.21
CA ILE A 214 17.01 -19.13 -3.48
C ILE A 214 16.12 -19.55 -4.65
N GLN A 215 15.47 -20.71 -4.56
CA GLN A 215 14.57 -21.20 -5.60
C GLN A 215 13.09 -21.04 -5.24
N ASN A 216 12.74 -21.15 -3.96
CA ASN A 216 11.34 -21.20 -3.53
C ASN A 216 10.84 -19.80 -3.16
N ASP A 217 11.71 -19.01 -2.53
CA ASP A 217 11.33 -17.73 -1.94
C ASP A 217 11.70 -16.53 -2.84
N ARG A 218 11.93 -16.78 -4.14
CA ARG A 218 12.43 -15.77 -5.10
C ARG A 218 11.35 -15.00 -5.86
N TYR A 219 10.11 -15.49 -5.90
CA TYR A 219 9.11 -15.04 -6.89
C TYR A 219 8.38 -13.75 -6.51
N TYR A 220 8.17 -13.51 -5.22
CA TYR A 220 7.51 -12.31 -4.71
C TYR A 220 7.95 -12.02 -3.29
N LEU A 221 8.00 -10.75 -2.89
CA LEU A 221 8.28 -10.38 -1.51
C LEU A 221 7.14 -10.81 -0.59
N TYR A 222 7.46 -11.53 0.48
CA TYR A 222 6.49 -11.97 1.48
C TYR A 222 6.01 -10.79 2.34
N GLU A 223 4.79 -10.90 2.84
CA GLU A 223 4.10 -9.84 3.57
C GLU A 223 4.87 -9.36 4.81
N LYS A 224 5.64 -10.26 5.44
CA LYS A 224 6.52 -9.96 6.59
C LYS A 224 7.98 -9.73 6.22
N GLY A 225 8.35 -9.96 4.95
CA GLY A 225 9.71 -9.76 4.44
C GLY A 225 10.73 -10.81 4.88
N ASP A 226 10.30 -11.98 5.35
CA ASP A 226 11.21 -13.07 5.76
C ASP A 226 12.02 -13.68 4.60
N ASN A 227 11.61 -13.46 3.36
CA ASN A 227 12.36 -13.84 2.17
C ASN A 227 13.19 -12.71 1.54
N LEU A 228 13.39 -11.59 2.25
CA LEU A 228 14.07 -10.42 1.72
C LEU A 228 15.44 -10.74 1.08
N ALA A 229 16.18 -11.67 1.67
CA ALA A 229 17.49 -12.09 1.17
C ALA A 229 17.39 -12.81 -0.19
N ALA A 230 16.61 -13.90 -0.27
CA ALA A 230 16.36 -14.63 -1.52
C ALA A 230 15.74 -13.77 -2.61
N PHE A 231 14.83 -12.88 -2.24
CA PHE A 231 14.18 -12.00 -3.19
C PHE A 231 15.14 -10.95 -3.78
N LEU A 232 15.96 -10.30 -2.94
CA LEU A 232 16.98 -9.36 -3.42
C LEU A 232 18.05 -10.05 -4.27
N TYR A 233 18.46 -11.27 -3.90
CA TYR A 233 19.38 -12.09 -4.69
C TYR A 233 18.80 -12.38 -6.08
N ALA A 234 17.53 -12.76 -6.17
CA ALA A 234 16.87 -12.99 -7.45
C ALA A 234 16.74 -11.72 -8.30
N ILE A 235 16.42 -10.58 -7.68
CA ILE A 235 16.40 -9.28 -8.37
C ILE A 235 17.80 -8.93 -8.92
N GLN A 236 18.86 -9.23 -8.15
CA GLN A 236 20.24 -9.04 -8.60
C GLN A 236 20.56 -9.87 -9.84
N GLU A 237 20.16 -11.14 -9.87
CA GLU A 237 20.41 -12.06 -10.98
C GLU A 237 19.57 -11.70 -12.22
N GLU A 238 18.27 -11.47 -12.04
CA GLU A 238 17.31 -11.38 -13.14
C GLU A 238 17.14 -9.95 -13.67
N THR A 239 17.22 -8.95 -12.78
CA THR A 239 16.99 -7.53 -13.12
C THR A 239 18.02 -6.60 -12.46
N PRO A 240 19.32 -6.69 -12.83
CA PRO A 240 20.41 -5.93 -12.19
C PRO A 240 20.19 -4.41 -12.15
N ILE A 241 19.48 -3.84 -13.13
CA ILE A 241 19.15 -2.41 -13.17
C ILE A 241 18.23 -2.03 -12.00
N VAL A 242 17.25 -2.88 -11.68
CA VAL A 242 16.32 -2.68 -10.55
C VAL A 242 17.07 -2.86 -9.23
N TYR A 243 17.88 -3.92 -9.12
CA TYR A 243 18.76 -4.14 -7.97
C TYR A 243 19.62 -2.92 -7.66
N ASN A 244 20.33 -2.41 -8.67
CA ASN A 244 21.21 -1.25 -8.52
C ASN A 244 20.43 -0.01 -8.09
N ARG A 245 19.18 0.17 -8.57
CA ARG A 245 18.33 1.26 -8.11
C ARG A 245 17.96 1.11 -6.63
N ILE A 246 17.59 -0.08 -6.18
CA ILE A 246 17.31 -0.38 -4.76
C ILE A 246 18.53 -0.03 -3.91
N VAL A 247 19.70 -0.55 -4.26
CA VAL A 247 20.97 -0.28 -3.56
C VAL A 247 21.26 1.22 -3.51
N LYS A 248 21.10 1.95 -4.62
CA LYS A 248 21.33 3.41 -4.65
C LYS A 248 20.38 4.19 -3.77
N VAL A 249 19.11 3.78 -3.67
CA VAL A 249 18.14 4.41 -2.79
C VAL A 249 18.48 4.13 -1.32
N ILE A 250 18.88 2.91 -0.97
CA ILE A 250 19.36 2.57 0.38
C ILE A 250 20.62 3.39 0.73
N GLN A 251 21.60 3.47 -0.18
CA GLN A 251 22.81 4.27 0.01
C GLN A 251 22.52 5.76 0.27
N SER A 252 21.38 6.28 -0.21
CA SER A 252 21.00 7.69 0.00
C SER A 252 20.53 8.00 1.42
N ILE A 253 20.11 6.99 2.20
CA ILE A 253 19.71 7.14 3.61
C ILE A 253 20.73 6.53 4.58
N ALA A 254 21.52 5.57 4.12
CA ALA A 254 22.56 4.88 4.87
C ALA A 254 23.88 4.94 4.10
N PRO A 255 24.62 6.07 4.14
CA PRO A 255 25.81 6.27 3.32
C PRO A 255 26.95 5.26 3.59
N TYR A 256 26.96 4.67 4.79
CA TYR A 256 27.92 3.64 5.22
C TYR A 256 27.68 2.28 4.53
N PHE A 257 26.43 1.98 4.14
CA PHE A 257 26.09 0.77 3.41
C PHE A 257 26.74 0.77 2.01
N SER A 258 27.49 -0.28 1.70
CA SER A 258 28.11 -0.50 0.39
C SER A 258 27.18 -1.29 -0.52
N ASP A 259 26.96 -2.57 -0.21
CA ASP A 259 26.11 -3.46 -1.00
C ASP A 259 25.68 -4.66 -0.15
N PHE A 260 24.71 -5.44 -0.63
CA PHE A 260 24.41 -6.75 -0.05
C PHE A 260 25.51 -7.75 -0.37
N TYR A 261 25.72 -8.70 0.54
CA TYR A 261 26.65 -9.81 0.37
C TYR A 261 25.86 -11.11 0.30
N PHE A 262 25.70 -11.63 -0.91
CA PHE A 262 25.00 -12.89 -1.12
C PHE A 262 25.98 -14.05 -1.19
N HIS A 263 25.79 -15.02 -0.30
CA HIS A 263 26.56 -16.25 -0.29
C HIS A 263 25.63 -17.44 0.01
N PRO A 264 24.98 -18.01 -1.03
CA PRO A 264 24.11 -19.17 -0.85
C PRO A 264 24.86 -20.35 -0.25
N THR A 265 24.23 -21.03 0.70
CA THR A 265 24.75 -22.26 1.32
C THR A 265 24.61 -23.45 0.37
N ALA A 266 25.26 -24.57 0.71
CA ALA A 266 25.06 -25.85 0.00
C ALA A 266 23.60 -26.34 0.02
N ALA A 267 22.79 -25.86 0.97
CA ALA A 267 21.37 -26.16 1.08
C ALA A 267 20.48 -25.19 0.27
N ASN A 268 21.06 -24.37 -0.62
CA ASN A 268 20.35 -23.37 -1.42
C ASN A 268 19.61 -22.32 -0.56
N THR A 269 20.08 -22.06 0.65
CA THR A 269 19.55 -21.01 1.52
C THR A 269 20.50 -19.82 1.60
N LEU A 270 19.99 -18.64 1.91
CA LEU A 270 20.81 -17.51 2.31
C LEU A 270 20.19 -16.69 3.45
N ARG A 271 21.06 -16.02 4.19
CA ARG A 271 20.72 -14.95 5.14
C ARG A 271 21.03 -13.60 4.52
N LEU A 272 20.28 -12.58 4.91
CA LEU A 272 20.60 -11.21 4.52
C LEU A 272 21.94 -10.83 5.17
N GLN A 273 22.92 -10.46 4.36
CA GLN A 273 24.20 -9.93 4.82
C GLN A 273 24.57 -8.72 3.97
N TRP A 274 25.43 -7.86 4.50
CA TRP A 274 25.84 -6.64 3.82
C TRP A 274 27.28 -6.25 4.14
N ARG A 275 27.82 -5.37 3.29
CA ARG A 275 29.17 -4.81 3.41
C ARG A 275 29.10 -3.33 3.69
N ASP A 276 29.97 -2.88 4.58
CA ASP A 276 30.21 -1.46 4.84
C ASP A 276 31.24 -0.89 3.83
N LYS A 277 31.21 0.42 3.59
CA LYS A 277 32.20 1.09 2.69
C LYS A 277 33.57 1.29 3.34
N TYR A 278 33.62 1.33 4.65
CA TYR A 278 34.77 1.71 5.47
C TYR A 278 35.30 0.53 6.31
N SER A 279 34.69 -0.65 6.21
CA SER A 279 35.09 -1.87 6.91
C SER A 279 35.09 -3.08 5.98
N SER A 280 36.03 -4.00 6.19
CA SER A 280 36.09 -5.28 5.48
C SER A 280 35.19 -6.36 6.09
N ILE A 281 34.53 -6.07 7.21
CA ILE A 281 33.63 -6.99 7.91
C ILE A 281 32.33 -7.15 7.11
N VAL A 282 31.82 -8.38 7.07
CA VAL A 282 30.47 -8.68 6.59
C VAL A 282 29.52 -8.69 7.79
N TYR A 283 28.46 -7.90 7.69
CA TYR A 283 27.48 -7.69 8.74
C TYR A 283 26.18 -8.42 8.43
N GLY A 284 25.41 -8.73 9.48
CA GLY A 284 24.07 -9.30 9.40
C GLY A 284 22.97 -8.24 9.47
N PRO A 285 21.69 -8.67 9.44
CA PRO A 285 20.56 -7.75 9.44
C PRO A 285 20.38 -7.05 10.79
N THR A 286 20.85 -7.64 11.89
CA THR A 286 20.81 -7.07 13.25
C THR A 286 21.83 -5.96 13.48
N ASP A 287 22.77 -5.77 12.55
CA ASP A 287 23.78 -4.69 12.62
C ASP A 287 23.29 -3.40 11.96
N PHE A 288 22.10 -3.42 11.34
CA PHE A 288 21.41 -2.22 10.92
C PHE A 288 20.66 -1.56 12.08
N SER A 289 20.46 -0.24 12.00
CA SER A 289 19.42 0.40 12.82
C SER A 289 18.04 -0.11 12.40
N ASP A 290 17.08 -0.13 13.34
CA ASP A 290 15.69 -0.52 13.08
C ASP A 290 15.10 0.21 11.86
N GLY A 291 15.33 1.52 11.76
CA GLY A 291 14.88 2.34 10.64
C GLY A 291 15.55 1.94 9.32
N THR A 292 16.83 1.58 9.32
CA THR A 292 17.55 1.19 8.10
C THR A 292 17.02 -0.12 7.52
N ILE A 293 16.89 -1.18 8.33
CA ILE A 293 16.39 -2.49 7.83
C ILE A 293 14.93 -2.39 7.36
N ARG A 294 14.10 -1.61 8.07
CA ARG A 294 12.73 -1.32 7.63
C ARG A 294 12.72 -0.59 6.30
N PHE A 295 13.57 0.42 6.14
CA PHE A 295 13.69 1.14 4.87
C PHE A 295 14.18 0.24 3.73
N ILE A 296 15.10 -0.70 3.99
CA ILE A 296 15.53 -1.70 3.00
C ILE A 296 14.34 -2.54 2.53
N ALA A 297 13.50 -3.03 3.45
CA ALA A 297 12.30 -3.80 3.11
C ALA A 297 11.31 -2.96 2.29
N LEU A 298 11.08 -1.70 2.67
CA LEU A 298 10.21 -0.76 1.95
C LEU A 298 10.75 -0.42 0.56
N ALA A 299 12.05 -0.16 0.43
CA ALA A 299 12.69 0.11 -0.86
C ALA A 299 12.57 -1.10 -1.79
N THR A 300 12.76 -2.30 -1.26
CA THR A 300 12.56 -3.55 -2.00
C THR A 300 11.10 -3.68 -2.45
N LEU A 301 10.15 -3.46 -1.54
CA LEU A 301 8.71 -3.55 -1.81
C LEU A 301 8.27 -2.61 -2.95
N PHE A 302 8.62 -1.32 -2.89
CA PHE A 302 8.13 -0.34 -3.86
C PHE A 302 8.92 -0.32 -5.18
N LEU A 303 10.17 -0.78 -5.18
CA LEU A 303 11.02 -0.74 -6.38
C LEU A 303 11.13 -2.08 -7.11
N GLN A 304 10.58 -3.17 -6.56
CA GLN A 304 10.62 -4.50 -7.18
C GLN A 304 10.16 -4.49 -8.65
N PRO A 305 10.64 -5.42 -9.50
CA PRO A 305 10.32 -5.42 -10.93
C PRO A 305 8.83 -5.52 -11.24
N THR A 306 8.11 -6.37 -10.49
CA THR A 306 6.68 -6.66 -10.65
C THR A 306 5.96 -6.49 -9.32
N PRO A 307 5.64 -5.24 -8.91
CA PRO A 307 4.89 -5.00 -7.69
C PRO A 307 3.45 -5.54 -7.81
N PRO A 308 2.81 -5.91 -6.68
CA PRO A 308 1.40 -6.30 -6.70
C PRO A 308 0.52 -5.12 -7.16
N LYS A 309 -0.70 -5.41 -7.62
CA LYS A 309 -1.67 -4.39 -8.02
C LYS A 309 -2.06 -3.45 -6.88
N VAL A 310 -2.13 -3.93 -5.65
CA VAL A 310 -2.41 -3.09 -4.48
C VAL A 310 -1.42 -3.37 -3.36
N ILE A 311 -0.72 -2.33 -2.90
CA ILE A 311 0.13 -2.34 -1.71
C ILE A 311 -0.62 -1.65 -0.58
N ILE A 312 -0.78 -2.36 0.54
CA ILE A 312 -1.38 -1.86 1.77
C ILE A 312 -0.34 -1.90 2.87
N ILE A 313 -0.14 -0.79 3.58
CA ILE A 313 0.82 -0.73 4.68
C ILE A 313 0.35 0.18 5.81
N ASP A 314 0.66 -0.20 7.04
CA ASP A 314 0.33 0.55 8.25
C ASP A 314 1.61 1.17 8.82
N GLU A 315 1.59 2.48 9.08
CA GLU A 315 2.71 3.27 9.62
C GLU A 315 4.08 2.92 9.01
N PRO A 316 4.23 2.99 7.67
CA PRO A 316 5.49 2.63 6.99
C PRO A 316 6.68 3.51 7.38
N GLU A 317 6.42 4.72 7.85
CA GLU A 317 7.40 5.71 8.25
C GLU A 317 7.91 5.58 9.68
N LEU A 318 7.28 4.72 10.49
CA LEU A 318 7.63 4.57 11.89
C LEU A 318 9.13 4.23 12.03
N GLY A 319 9.85 4.98 12.87
CA GLY A 319 11.29 4.81 13.09
C GLY A 319 12.20 5.29 11.95
N LEU A 320 11.66 5.91 10.89
CA LEU A 320 12.45 6.48 9.80
C LEU A 320 12.85 7.93 10.08
N HIS A 321 14.08 8.28 9.72
CA HIS A 321 14.55 9.68 9.72
C HIS A 321 13.85 10.47 8.59
N PRO A 322 13.62 11.79 8.71
CA PRO A 322 12.91 12.60 7.69
C PRO A 322 13.39 12.43 6.25
N VAL A 323 14.70 12.30 6.03
CA VAL A 323 15.26 12.03 4.69
C VAL A 323 14.74 10.70 4.11
N ALA A 324 14.63 9.66 4.93
CA ALA A 324 14.07 8.37 4.51
C ALA A 324 12.56 8.45 4.26
N ILE A 325 11.82 9.27 5.04
CA ILE A 325 10.39 9.53 4.81
C ILE A 325 10.17 10.18 3.44
N GLN A 326 10.98 11.17 3.07
CA GLN A 326 10.92 11.79 1.74
C GLN A 326 11.17 10.77 0.62
N LYS A 327 12.17 9.89 0.79
CA LYS A 327 12.46 8.82 -0.19
C LYS A 327 11.33 7.82 -0.27
N LEU A 328 10.74 7.44 0.87
CA LEU A 328 9.58 6.56 0.94
C LEU A 328 8.41 7.10 0.12
N ALA A 329 8.03 8.36 0.32
CA ALA A 329 6.97 9.00 -0.46
C ALA A 329 7.29 9.02 -1.97
N GLY A 330 8.54 9.34 -2.33
CA GLY A 330 8.99 9.28 -3.73
C GLY A 330 8.88 7.88 -4.35
N MET A 331 9.16 6.82 -3.59
CA MET A 331 9.00 5.44 -4.04
C MET A 331 7.53 5.04 -4.18
N MET A 332 6.65 5.53 -3.31
CA MET A 332 5.20 5.35 -3.45
C MET A 332 4.70 5.97 -4.75
N HIS A 333 5.03 7.23 -5.03
CA HIS A 333 4.70 7.89 -6.30
C HIS A 333 5.26 7.15 -7.52
N ALA A 334 6.48 6.63 -7.43
CA ALA A 334 7.10 5.86 -8.49
C ALA A 334 6.40 4.50 -8.75
N ALA A 335 5.87 3.84 -7.71
CA ALA A 335 5.07 2.63 -7.86
C ALA A 335 3.67 2.94 -8.41
N ALA A 336 3.04 4.03 -7.91
CA ALA A 336 1.75 4.51 -8.37
C ALA A 336 1.74 4.85 -9.86
N SER A 337 2.76 5.55 -10.36
CA SER A 337 2.90 5.87 -11.79
C SER A 337 3.06 4.65 -12.70
N LYS A 338 3.43 3.48 -12.15
CA LYS A 338 3.48 2.21 -12.87
C LYS A 338 2.20 1.37 -12.75
N GLY A 339 1.17 1.89 -12.10
CA GLY A 339 -0.13 1.23 -11.99
C GLY A 339 -0.39 0.50 -10.66
N THR A 340 0.55 0.49 -9.72
CA THR A 340 0.32 -0.09 -8.39
C THR A 340 -0.50 0.86 -7.54
N GLN A 341 -1.64 0.41 -7.03
CA GLN A 341 -2.46 1.19 -6.11
C GLN A 341 -1.87 1.11 -4.70
N ILE A 342 -1.90 2.22 -3.97
CA ILE A 342 -1.27 2.35 -2.66
C ILE A 342 -2.33 2.78 -1.64
N ILE A 343 -2.38 2.07 -0.52
CA ILE A 343 -3.22 2.40 0.65
C ILE A 343 -2.32 2.41 1.88
N VAL A 344 -2.17 3.58 2.51
CA VAL A 344 -1.33 3.76 3.69
C VAL A 344 -2.19 4.28 4.83
N ALA A 345 -2.06 3.72 6.03
CA ALA A 345 -2.48 4.41 7.24
C ALA A 345 -1.25 5.00 7.94
N THR A 346 -1.34 6.25 8.38
CA THR A 346 -0.23 6.97 9.00
C THR A 346 -0.73 7.98 10.03
N GLN A 347 0.14 8.33 10.97
CA GLN A 347 -0.03 9.45 11.89
C GLN A 347 1.09 10.49 11.72
N SER A 348 1.94 10.32 10.72
CA SER A 348 3.08 11.18 10.48
C SER A 348 2.70 12.37 9.63
N THR A 349 2.81 13.54 10.26
CA THR A 349 2.70 14.82 9.57
C THR A 349 3.81 14.99 8.55
N ASP A 350 4.99 14.43 8.82
CA ASP A 350 6.15 14.55 7.94
C ASP A 350 5.95 13.74 6.66
N LEU A 351 5.34 12.56 6.76
CA LEU A 351 4.94 11.77 5.59
C LEU A 351 3.84 12.50 4.81
N LEU A 352 2.85 13.06 5.51
CA LEU A 352 1.71 13.76 4.93
C LEU A 352 2.14 14.96 4.04
N CYS A 353 3.23 15.64 4.36
CA CYS A 353 3.77 16.76 3.57
C CYS A 353 4.21 16.41 2.14
N HIS A 354 4.22 15.13 1.78
CA HIS A 354 4.67 14.64 0.48
C HIS A 354 3.53 14.17 -0.44
N PHE A 355 2.28 14.45 -0.08
CA PHE A 355 1.08 14.06 -0.82
C PHE A 355 0.18 15.26 -1.12
N GLU A 356 -0.67 15.12 -2.12
CA GLU A 356 -1.68 16.11 -2.48
C GLU A 356 -2.99 15.87 -1.71
N PRO A 357 -3.85 16.88 -1.53
CA PRO A 357 -5.13 16.73 -0.82
C PRO A 357 -5.98 15.58 -1.38
N GLU A 358 -6.06 15.43 -2.69
CA GLU A 358 -6.83 14.40 -3.37
C GLU A 358 -6.32 12.98 -3.10
N GLU A 359 -5.11 12.82 -2.54
CA GLU A 359 -4.54 11.55 -2.14
C GLU A 359 -4.83 11.21 -0.67
N VAL A 360 -5.30 12.19 0.11
CA VAL A 360 -5.47 12.09 1.56
C VAL A 360 -6.95 11.89 1.93
N ILE A 361 -7.19 10.98 2.87
CA ILE A 361 -8.50 10.68 3.42
C ILE A 361 -8.42 10.82 4.95
N THR A 362 -9.25 11.70 5.51
CA THR A 362 -9.43 11.79 6.95
C THR A 362 -10.36 10.69 7.44
N VAL A 363 -10.03 10.13 8.60
CA VAL A 363 -10.78 9.06 9.25
C VAL A 363 -11.17 9.54 10.64
N ASN A 364 -12.48 9.61 10.87
CA ASN A 364 -13.10 10.13 12.08
C ASN A 364 -13.97 9.06 12.73
N GLN A 365 -14.15 9.15 14.04
CA GLN A 365 -15.20 8.41 14.74
C GLN A 365 -16.29 9.39 15.18
N VAL A 366 -17.50 9.22 14.66
CA VAL A 366 -18.66 10.07 14.96
C VAL A 366 -19.77 9.15 15.47
N GLU A 367 -20.25 9.38 16.69
CA GLU A 367 -21.33 8.58 17.32
C GLU A 367 -21.06 7.06 17.33
N GLY A 368 -19.78 6.69 17.44
CA GLY A 368 -19.32 5.30 17.45
C GLY A 368 -19.28 4.62 16.08
N ALA A 369 -19.45 5.36 14.98
CA ALA A 369 -19.25 4.89 13.62
C ALA A 369 -18.08 5.63 12.96
N THR A 370 -17.29 4.94 12.14
CA THR A 370 -16.23 5.59 11.37
C THR A 370 -16.82 6.32 10.17
N GLN A 371 -16.35 7.55 9.94
CA GLN A 371 -16.57 8.32 8.72
C GLN A 371 -15.23 8.57 8.02
N MET A 372 -15.23 8.46 6.69
CA MET A 372 -14.04 8.66 5.85
C MET A 372 -14.31 9.73 4.81
N VAL A 373 -13.48 10.77 4.76
CA VAL A 373 -13.67 11.93 3.87
C VAL A 373 -12.37 12.22 3.14
N ARG A 374 -12.40 12.26 1.80
CA ARG A 374 -11.25 12.65 0.99
C ARG A 374 -11.08 14.16 1.02
N LEU A 375 -9.85 14.65 1.14
CA LEU A 375 -9.59 16.08 1.07
C LEU A 375 -9.69 16.58 -0.38
N ASN A 376 -10.03 17.85 -0.51
CA ASN A 376 -10.15 18.55 -1.78
C ASN A 376 -9.26 19.79 -1.72
N SER A 377 -8.38 19.97 -2.70
CA SER A 377 -7.53 21.16 -2.83
C SER A 377 -8.35 22.44 -2.90
N GLU A 378 -9.52 22.43 -3.54
CA GLU A 378 -10.40 23.60 -3.66
C GLU A 378 -10.81 24.15 -2.28
N ASP A 379 -11.10 23.27 -1.33
CA ASP A 379 -11.48 23.63 0.04
C ASP A 379 -10.29 24.17 0.86
N LEU A 380 -9.06 23.86 0.44
CA LEU A 380 -7.82 24.16 1.15
C LEU A 380 -6.94 25.20 0.45
N ASN A 381 -7.35 25.72 -0.71
CA ASN A 381 -6.52 26.55 -1.58
C ASN A 381 -5.83 27.71 -0.84
N HIS A 382 -6.58 28.50 -0.06
CA HIS A 382 -6.03 29.62 0.71
C HIS A 382 -5.01 29.21 1.76
N TRP A 383 -5.15 28.01 2.31
CA TRP A 383 -4.26 27.50 3.35
C TRP A 383 -2.98 26.90 2.77
N LEU A 384 -3.07 26.29 1.59
CA LEU A 384 -1.96 25.63 0.91
C LEU A 384 -0.95 26.63 0.29
N GLU A 385 -1.26 27.92 0.26
CA GLU A 385 -0.31 28.97 -0.13
C GLU A 385 0.84 29.09 0.90
N ASP A 386 0.47 29.09 2.18
CA ASP A 386 1.39 29.38 3.29
C ASP A 386 1.80 28.14 4.10
N TYR A 387 1.03 27.05 4.02
CA TYR A 387 1.19 25.88 4.90
C TYR A 387 1.23 24.56 4.14
N THR A 388 1.96 23.58 4.67
CA THR A 388 1.91 22.21 4.18
C THR A 388 0.68 21.47 4.72
N LEU A 389 0.26 20.37 4.08
CA LEU A 389 -0.80 19.52 4.63
C LEU A 389 -0.49 19.00 6.05
N GLY A 390 0.79 18.72 6.34
CA GLY A 390 1.22 18.35 7.68
C GLY A 390 0.96 19.47 8.70
N ASP A 391 1.20 20.73 8.33
CA ASP A 391 0.92 21.88 9.18
C ASP A 391 -0.59 22.09 9.36
N LEU A 392 -1.37 21.98 8.29
CA LEU A 392 -2.83 22.12 8.34
C LEU A 392 -3.48 21.04 9.20
N TRP A 393 -2.94 19.82 9.13
CA TRP A 393 -3.40 18.75 9.99
C TRP A 393 -3.01 19.03 11.45
N LYS A 394 -1.76 19.44 11.75
CA LYS A 394 -1.32 19.82 13.12
C LYS A 394 -2.16 20.94 13.73
N GLN A 395 -2.56 21.92 12.91
CA GLN A 395 -3.28 23.13 13.34
C GLN A 395 -4.80 22.96 13.42
N ASN A 396 -5.34 21.75 13.22
CA ASN A 396 -6.79 21.49 13.23
C ASN A 396 -7.58 22.25 12.15
N ILE A 397 -6.92 22.60 11.05
CA ILE A 397 -7.57 23.26 9.91
C ILE A 397 -8.23 22.21 9.00
N VAL A 398 -7.57 21.06 8.83
CA VAL A 398 -8.16 19.92 8.13
C VAL A 398 -9.31 19.37 8.97
N LYS A 399 -10.52 19.34 8.40
CA LYS A 399 -11.71 18.81 9.08
C LYS A 399 -11.56 17.31 9.32
N GLY A 400 -11.32 16.97 10.57
CA GLY A 400 -11.24 15.61 11.06
C GLY A 400 -9.86 14.98 10.98
N GLY A 401 -9.74 13.83 11.62
CA GLY A 401 -8.56 13.01 11.69
C GLY A 401 -7.69 13.27 12.92
N GLN A 402 -8.16 14.05 13.89
CA GLN A 402 -7.51 14.27 15.19
C GLN A 402 -8.37 13.72 16.35
N PRO A 403 -7.77 13.40 17.51
CA PRO A 403 -8.53 13.03 18.70
C PRO A 403 -9.32 14.27 19.19
N GLU A 404 -10.60 14.10 19.53
CA GLU A 404 -11.36 15.14 20.25
C GLU A 404 -10.90 15.28 21.70
#